data_AF-A0A100XYH3-F1
#
_entry.id   AF-A0A100XYH3-F1
#
_cell.length_a   1.000
_cell.length_b   1.000
_cell.length_c   1.000
_cell.angle_alpha   90.00
_cell.angle_beta   90.00
_cell.angle_gamma   90.00
#
_symmetry.space_group_name_H-M   'P 1'
#
loop_
_entity.id
_entity.type
_entity.pdbx_description
1 polymer ?
#
loop_
_entity_poly.entity_id
_entity_poly.type
_entity_poly.pdbx_seq_one_letter_code
_entity_poly.pdbx_strand_id
1 'polypeptide(L)'
;MVMRIWNFLMVLVLISGIMASAGCIRQDGGALIIDFNNETYTLPLPGNNTTTSNETNSPTSTPTLYTYTEQVQVGEELVIKELNFTIRPDYDFTKGKFFFITPSGVYWEPMNITVGNVTILGKEYFVGTTVYMVEITIQSPEQLTIVVKEVNEA
;
A
#
# COMPACT_ATOMS: atom_id res chain seq x y z
N MET A 1 -49.74 -33.82 0.89
CA MET A 1 -48.81 -34.95 0.72
C MET A 1 -47.86 -34.61 -0.42
N VAL A 2 -46.56 -34.54 -0.09
CA VAL A 2 -45.39 -34.57 -0.98
C VAL A 2 -45.37 -33.59 -2.16
N MET A 3 -44.86 -32.37 -1.95
CA MET A 3 -43.98 -31.71 -2.94
C MET A 3 -43.31 -30.46 -2.31
N ARG A 4 -42.20 -30.62 -1.59
CA ARG A 4 -41.32 -29.49 -1.19
C ARG A 4 -39.94 -29.90 -0.68
N ILE A 5 -39.38 -30.96 -1.27
CA ILE A 5 -38.06 -31.49 -0.89
C ILE A 5 -37.03 -31.32 -2.03
N TRP A 6 -37.45 -30.82 -3.20
CA TRP A 6 -36.59 -30.81 -4.38
C TRP A 6 -35.70 -29.57 -4.57
N ASN A 7 -35.87 -28.51 -3.79
CA ASN A 7 -35.04 -27.30 -3.91
C ASN A 7 -34.03 -27.11 -2.77
N PHE A 8 -34.02 -28.00 -1.78
CA PHE A 8 -33.03 -27.95 -0.69
C PHE A 8 -31.77 -28.78 -0.99
N LEU A 9 -31.86 -29.70 -1.95
CA LEU A 9 -30.73 -30.56 -2.35
C LEU A 9 -29.73 -29.86 -3.29
N MET A 10 -30.12 -28.76 -3.95
CA MET A 10 -29.21 -27.99 -4.83
C MET A 10 -28.33 -26.98 -4.07
N VAL A 11 -28.71 -26.61 -2.83
CA VAL A 11 -27.91 -25.67 -2.02
C VAL A 11 -26.79 -26.40 -1.26
N LEU A 12 -26.92 -27.70 -1.01
CA LEU A 12 -25.94 -28.46 -0.24
C LEU A 12 -24.67 -28.82 -1.03
N VAL A 13 -24.69 -28.72 -2.37
CA VAL A 13 -23.52 -29.04 -3.23
C VAL A 13 -22.59 -27.84 -3.42
N LEU A 14 -23.00 -26.63 -3.06
CA LEU A 14 -22.20 -25.41 -3.23
C LEU A 14 -21.33 -25.04 -2.01
N ILE A 15 -21.41 -25.79 -0.90
CA ILE A 15 -20.67 -25.47 0.34
C ILE A 15 -19.47 -26.42 0.57
N SER A 16 -19.34 -27.51 -0.18
CA SER A 16 -18.18 -28.41 -0.08
C SER A 16 -17.05 -27.99 -1.02
N GLY A 17 -16.37 -26.90 -0.69
CA GLY A 17 -15.30 -26.39 -1.54
C GLY A 17 -14.33 -25.42 -0.89
N ILE A 18 -14.23 -25.42 0.45
CA ILE A 18 -13.10 -24.76 1.11
C ILE A 18 -12.10 -25.87 1.38
N MET A 19 -11.09 -25.95 0.50
CA MET A 19 -9.96 -26.84 0.71
C MET A 19 -9.37 -26.53 2.08
N ALA A 20 -9.38 -27.53 2.97
CA ALA A 20 -8.48 -27.53 4.11
C ALA A 20 -7.07 -27.51 3.52
N SER A 21 -6.42 -26.35 3.56
CA SER A 21 -4.96 -26.28 3.43
C SER A 21 -4.41 -26.99 4.66
N ALA A 22 -4.26 -28.30 4.56
CA ALA A 22 -3.57 -29.11 5.52
C ALA A 22 -2.09 -28.70 5.48
N GLY A 23 -1.72 -27.71 6.29
CA GLY A 23 -0.33 -27.50 6.65
C GLY A 23 0.10 -28.72 7.46
N CYS A 24 0.87 -29.60 6.83
CA CYS A 24 1.40 -30.77 7.50
C CYS A 24 2.60 -30.33 8.33
N ILE A 25 2.46 -30.29 9.65
CA ILE A 25 3.61 -30.13 10.55
C ILE A 25 4.23 -31.51 10.72
N ARG A 26 5.43 -31.70 10.17
CA ARG A 26 6.19 -32.96 10.31
C ARG A 26 7.51 -32.65 10.99
N GLN A 27 7.85 -33.44 12.01
CA GLN A 27 9.14 -33.40 12.66
C GLN A 27 9.99 -34.53 12.08
N ASP A 28 11.08 -34.17 11.41
CA ASP A 28 12.04 -35.14 10.87
C ASP A 28 13.45 -34.75 11.29
N GLY A 29 14.22 -35.72 11.80
CA GLY A 29 15.66 -35.59 12.02
C GLY A 29 16.17 -34.40 12.84
N GLY A 30 15.38 -33.79 13.72
CA GLY A 30 15.80 -32.62 14.52
C GLY A 30 15.42 -31.25 13.94
N ALA A 31 14.61 -31.23 12.88
CA ALA A 31 14.01 -30.01 12.34
C ALA A 31 12.48 -30.08 12.34
N LEU A 32 11.85 -28.92 12.52
CA LEU A 32 10.41 -28.73 12.32
C LEU A 32 10.21 -28.26 10.87
N ILE A 33 9.52 -29.07 10.08
CA ILE A 33 9.18 -28.73 8.70
C ILE A 33 7.74 -28.25 8.69
N ILE A 34 7.54 -27.00 8.25
CA ILE A 34 6.22 -26.38 8.07
C ILE A 34 6.01 -26.19 6.57
N ASP A 35 5.08 -26.96 6.01
CA ASP A 35 4.80 -26.98 4.58
C ASP A 35 3.48 -26.26 4.28
N PHE A 36 3.54 -25.20 3.47
CA PHE A 36 2.39 -24.38 3.09
C PHE A 36 2.19 -24.35 1.58
N ASN A 37 2.02 -25.52 0.93
CA ASN A 37 1.53 -25.74 -0.46
C ASN A 37 2.28 -25.01 -1.62
N ASN A 38 3.12 -24.01 -1.32
CA ASN A 38 3.92 -23.19 -2.22
C ASN A 38 5.28 -22.84 -1.60
N GLU A 39 5.48 -23.09 -0.29
CA GLU A 39 6.68 -22.75 0.45
C GLU A 39 6.91 -23.79 1.56
N THR A 40 8.14 -24.30 1.66
CA THR A 40 8.56 -25.23 2.72
C THR A 40 9.55 -24.52 3.64
N TYR A 41 9.19 -24.38 4.92
CA TYR A 41 10.03 -23.75 5.93
C TYR A 41 10.63 -24.80 6.86
N THR A 42 11.95 -24.84 6.94
CA THR A 42 12.69 -25.78 7.80
C THR A 42 13.30 -25.01 8.97
N LEU A 43 12.76 -25.23 10.17
CA LEU A 43 13.28 -24.66 11.41
C LEU A 43 14.18 -25.70 12.10
N PRO A 44 15.50 -25.50 12.16
CA PRO A 44 16.37 -26.37 12.96
C PRO A 44 16.04 -26.17 14.45
N LEU A 45 15.77 -27.25 15.19
CA LEU A 45 15.67 -27.14 16.64
C LEU A 45 17.07 -26.90 17.21
N PRO A 46 17.22 -26.04 18.23
CA PRO A 46 18.53 -25.77 18.82
C PRO A 46 19.01 -27.00 19.60
N GLY A 47 19.75 -27.85 18.90
CA GLY A 47 20.36 -29.08 19.39
C GLY A 47 21.70 -29.32 18.71
N ASN A 48 22.75 -28.77 19.32
CA ASN A 48 24.17 -29.13 19.22
C ASN A 48 24.78 -29.51 17.84
N ASN A 49 25.54 -28.55 17.28
CA ASN A 49 26.74 -28.69 16.44
C ASN A 49 26.79 -29.77 15.34
N THR A 50 26.67 -29.36 14.07
CA THR A 50 27.71 -29.58 13.03
C THR A 50 27.37 -28.85 11.72
N THR A 51 28.37 -28.11 11.22
CA THR A 51 28.42 -27.31 9.98
C THR A 51 28.03 -28.08 8.72
N THR A 52 27.22 -27.50 7.82
CA THR A 52 27.26 -27.78 6.37
C THR A 52 26.62 -26.64 5.56
N SER A 53 27.39 -26.14 4.58
CA SER A 53 27.05 -25.28 3.43
C SER A 53 26.47 -23.88 3.67
N ASN A 54 27.37 -22.88 3.73
CA ASN A 54 27.05 -21.48 3.45
C ASN A 54 26.79 -21.30 1.94
N GLU A 55 25.56 -21.50 1.48
CA GLU A 55 25.07 -20.69 0.36
C GLU A 55 24.66 -19.34 0.96
N THR A 56 25.47 -18.31 0.68
CA THR A 56 25.14 -16.93 1.02
C THR A 56 24.02 -16.47 0.08
N ASN A 57 22.79 -16.91 0.32
CA ASN A 57 21.62 -16.18 -0.13
C ASN A 57 21.56 -14.92 0.72
N SER A 58 22.24 -13.88 0.24
CA SER A 58 22.06 -12.51 0.69
C SER A 58 20.55 -12.27 0.78
N PRO A 59 20.00 -11.84 1.93
CA PRO A 59 18.61 -11.45 1.97
C PRO A 59 18.48 -10.29 0.99
N THR A 60 17.79 -10.51 -0.14
CA THR A 60 17.27 -9.42 -0.96
C THR A 60 16.35 -8.64 -0.05
N SER A 61 16.89 -7.61 0.59
CA SER A 61 16.15 -6.69 1.42
C SER A 61 15.15 -6.02 0.49
N THR A 62 13.88 -6.42 0.57
CA THR A 62 12.82 -5.67 -0.08
C THR A 62 12.92 -4.26 0.48
N PRO A 63 13.20 -3.23 -0.34
CA PRO A 63 13.37 -1.88 0.17
C PRO A 63 12.06 -1.46 0.86
N THR A 64 12.14 -1.15 2.14
CA THR A 64 10.98 -0.67 2.91
C THR A 64 10.56 0.67 2.34
N LEU A 65 9.34 0.75 1.81
CA LEU A 65 8.80 1.98 1.22
C LEU A 65 8.10 2.81 2.30
N TYR A 66 8.52 4.06 2.47
CA TYR A 66 7.84 5.04 3.31
C TYR A 66 6.65 5.62 2.55
N THR A 67 5.47 5.65 3.19
CA THR A 67 4.25 6.22 2.62
C THR A 67 3.72 7.32 3.53
N TYR A 68 3.41 8.47 2.94
CA TYR A 68 2.82 9.64 3.61
C TYR A 68 1.52 9.97 2.90
N THR A 69 0.48 10.30 3.67
CA THR A 69 -0.80 10.75 3.12
C THR A 69 -1.24 11.98 3.88
N GLU A 70 -1.38 13.09 3.17
CA GLU A 70 -1.79 14.37 3.72
C GLU A 70 -3.03 14.89 3.01
N GLN A 71 -3.89 15.55 3.78
CA GLN A 71 -5.01 16.30 3.23
C GLN A 71 -4.59 17.75 3.15
N VAL A 72 -4.73 18.35 1.97
CA VAL A 72 -4.26 19.71 1.71
C VAL A 72 -5.42 20.52 1.17
N GLN A 73 -5.73 21.63 1.83
CA GLN A 73 -6.79 22.53 1.41
C GLN A 73 -6.32 23.48 0.30
N VAL A 74 -7.23 23.89 -0.58
CA VAL A 74 -6.96 25.02 -1.48
C VAL A 74 -6.62 26.27 -0.66
N GLY A 75 -5.47 26.87 -0.96
CA GLY A 75 -4.87 27.95 -0.16
C GLY A 75 -3.68 27.52 0.71
N GLU A 76 -3.47 26.20 0.86
CA GLU A 76 -2.29 25.63 1.50
C GLU A 76 -1.31 25.09 0.46
N GLU A 77 -0.08 24.80 0.90
CA GLU A 77 0.89 24.04 0.13
C GLU A 77 1.51 22.92 0.97
N LEU A 78 1.79 21.80 0.31
CA LEU A 78 2.59 20.71 0.84
C LEU A 78 4.04 20.88 0.40
N VAL A 79 4.98 20.76 1.33
CA VAL A 79 6.41 20.86 1.11
C VAL A 79 7.10 19.55 1.47
N ILE A 80 7.87 19.02 0.53
CA ILE A 80 8.79 17.89 0.74
C ILE A 80 10.19 18.49 0.88
N LYS A 81 10.71 18.56 2.12
CA LYS A 81 11.93 19.33 2.41
C LYS A 81 13.16 18.78 1.68
N GLU A 82 13.33 17.47 1.67
CA GLU A 82 14.50 16.79 1.11
C GLU A 82 14.59 16.96 -0.42
N LEU A 83 13.45 17.14 -1.09
CA LEU A 83 13.38 17.37 -2.53
C LEU A 83 13.34 18.86 -2.90
N ASN A 84 13.22 19.76 -1.92
CA ASN A 84 12.85 21.16 -2.13
C ASN A 84 11.64 21.29 -3.09
N PHE A 85 10.64 20.44 -2.89
CA PHE A 85 9.50 20.30 -3.79
C PHE A 85 8.23 20.75 -3.10
N THR A 86 7.44 21.58 -3.79
CA THR A 86 6.18 22.10 -3.29
C THR A 86 5.02 21.67 -4.16
N ILE A 87 3.86 21.46 -3.55
CA ILE A 87 2.62 21.11 -4.23
C ILE A 87 1.53 22.01 -3.67
N ARG A 88 1.00 22.88 -4.52
CA ARG A 88 -0.13 23.75 -4.18
C ARG A 88 -1.37 23.26 -4.95
N PRO A 89 -2.35 22.64 -4.29
CA PRO A 89 -3.61 22.33 -4.92
C PRO A 89 -4.46 23.58 -5.11
N ASP A 90 -5.27 23.58 -6.16
CA ASP A 90 -6.19 24.64 -6.49
C ASP A 90 -7.40 24.05 -7.26
N TYR A 91 -8.47 24.82 -7.39
CA TYR A 91 -9.74 24.36 -7.97
C TYR A 91 -10.22 25.29 -9.09
N ASP A 92 -10.41 24.72 -10.28
CA ASP A 92 -10.99 25.44 -11.41
C ASP A 92 -12.51 25.30 -11.39
N PHE A 93 -13.21 26.33 -10.91
CA PHE A 93 -14.68 26.38 -10.86
C PHE A 93 -15.33 26.28 -12.25
N THR A 94 -14.64 26.66 -13.32
CA THR A 94 -15.19 26.59 -14.68
C THR A 94 -15.19 25.17 -15.22
N LYS A 95 -14.27 24.33 -14.74
CA LYS A 95 -14.14 22.92 -15.11
C LYS A 95 -14.67 21.96 -14.06
N GLY A 96 -14.95 22.46 -12.86
CA GLY A 96 -15.36 21.68 -11.71
C GLY A 96 -14.29 20.67 -11.28
N LYS A 97 -13.00 21.03 -11.38
CA LYS A 97 -11.89 20.07 -11.26
C LYS A 97 -10.68 20.64 -10.53
N PHE A 98 -10.04 19.80 -9.72
CA PHE A 98 -8.78 20.14 -9.06
C PHE A 98 -7.58 20.10 -10.03
N PHE A 99 -6.60 20.94 -9.74
CA PHE A 99 -5.28 20.88 -10.33
C PHE A 99 -4.19 21.16 -9.28
N PHE A 100 -2.97 20.76 -9.60
CA PHE A 100 -1.84 20.78 -8.69
C PHE A 100 -0.72 21.60 -9.35
N ILE A 101 -0.34 22.69 -8.70
CA ILE A 101 0.77 23.54 -9.12
C ILE A 101 2.03 23.04 -8.42
N THR A 102 3.06 22.74 -9.19
CA THR A 102 4.34 22.25 -8.70
C THR A 102 5.49 22.99 -9.39
N PRO A 103 6.74 22.90 -8.89
CA PRO A 103 7.91 23.42 -9.61
C PRO A 103 8.06 22.87 -11.04
N SER A 104 7.55 21.67 -11.31
CA SER A 104 7.63 21.01 -12.62
C SER A 104 6.50 21.41 -13.58
N GLY A 105 5.48 22.12 -13.10
CA GLY A 105 4.33 22.54 -13.89
C GLY A 105 2.99 22.28 -13.20
N VAL A 106 1.92 22.37 -13.99
CA VAL A 106 0.53 22.21 -13.55
C VAL A 106 -0.01 20.86 -14.01
N TYR A 107 -0.55 20.09 -13.07
CA TYR A 107 -1.14 18.77 -13.34
C TYR A 107 -2.62 18.77 -12.98
N TRP A 108 -3.47 18.29 -13.88
CA TRP A 108 -4.89 18.10 -13.58
C TRP A 108 -5.09 16.82 -12.78
N GLU A 109 -6.11 16.81 -11.93
CA GLU A 109 -6.50 15.61 -11.21
C GLU A 109 -6.90 14.43 -12.15
N PRO A 110 -6.54 13.17 -11.83
CA PRO A 110 -5.61 12.78 -10.78
C PRO A 110 -4.17 13.11 -11.18
N MET A 111 -3.42 13.71 -10.24
CA MET A 111 -1.98 13.88 -10.41
C MET A 111 -1.28 12.56 -10.10
N ASN A 112 -0.36 12.16 -10.98
CA ASN A 112 0.55 11.04 -10.76
C ASN A 112 1.90 11.41 -11.37
N ILE A 113 2.84 11.79 -10.53
CA ILE A 113 4.17 12.24 -10.95
C ILE A 113 5.25 11.53 -10.16
N THR A 114 6.44 11.47 -10.74
CA THR A 114 7.64 10.97 -10.07
C THR A 114 8.68 12.09 -10.04
N VAL A 115 9.21 12.36 -8.86
CA VAL A 115 10.29 13.34 -8.64
C VAL A 115 11.47 12.59 -8.03
N GLY A 116 12.52 12.39 -8.82
CA GLY A 116 13.62 11.50 -8.43
C GLY A 116 13.13 10.05 -8.30
N ASN A 117 13.25 9.47 -7.11
CA ASN A 117 12.77 8.13 -6.74
C ASN A 117 11.47 8.17 -5.91
N VAL A 118 10.81 9.34 -5.82
CA VAL A 118 9.59 9.55 -5.03
C VAL A 118 8.39 9.65 -5.96
N THR A 119 7.37 8.83 -5.71
CA THR A 119 6.09 8.87 -6.42
C THR A 119 5.10 9.71 -5.64
N ILE A 120 4.39 10.60 -6.32
CA ILE A 120 3.44 11.53 -5.73
C ILE A 120 2.11 11.41 -6.48
N LEU A 121 1.07 11.11 -5.72
CA LEU A 121 -0.30 10.95 -6.20
C LEU A 121 -1.17 12.06 -5.57
N GLY A 122 -1.99 12.72 -6.38
CA GLY A 122 -2.95 13.71 -5.90
C GLY A 122 -4.34 13.42 -6.46
N LYS A 123 -5.34 13.41 -5.59
CA LYS A 123 -6.76 13.23 -5.97
C LYS A 123 -7.68 14.06 -5.08
N GLU A 124 -8.91 14.27 -5.51
CA GLU A 124 -9.93 14.94 -4.73
C GLU A 124 -10.16 14.26 -3.38
N TYR A 125 -10.47 15.07 -2.37
CA TYR A 125 -10.91 14.60 -1.07
C TYR A 125 -12.11 15.42 -0.58
N PHE A 126 -13.26 14.77 -0.45
CA PHE A 126 -14.50 15.43 -0.07
C PHE A 126 -14.73 15.42 1.44
N VAL A 127 -14.78 16.61 2.05
CA VAL A 127 -15.23 16.83 3.44
C VAL A 127 -16.41 17.80 3.44
N GLY A 128 -17.55 17.34 2.92
CA GLY A 128 -18.78 18.17 2.85
C GLY A 128 -18.82 19.10 1.64
N THR A 129 -19.45 20.27 1.80
CA THR A 129 -19.85 21.15 0.65
C THR A 129 -19.09 22.46 0.53
N THR A 130 -18.29 22.86 1.53
CA THR A 130 -17.70 24.20 1.61
C THR A 130 -16.18 24.23 1.56
N VAL A 131 -15.51 23.07 1.66
CA VAL A 131 -14.06 22.98 1.76
C VAL A 131 -13.53 22.22 0.54
N TYR A 132 -12.67 22.88 -0.23
CA TYR A 132 -11.97 22.28 -1.36
C TYR A 132 -10.65 21.69 -0.86
N MET A 133 -10.57 20.36 -0.79
CA MET A 133 -9.42 19.61 -0.31
C MET A 133 -9.02 18.51 -1.28
N VAL A 134 -7.74 18.16 -1.24
CA VAL A 134 -7.16 17.03 -1.96
C VAL A 134 -6.45 16.10 -0.99
N GLU A 135 -6.37 14.83 -1.34
CA GLU A 135 -5.49 13.86 -0.71
C GLU A 135 -4.22 13.75 -1.56
N ILE A 136 -3.05 13.96 -0.94
CA ILE A 136 -1.75 13.78 -1.55
C ILE A 136 -1.05 12.60 -0.87
N THR A 137 -0.75 11.57 -1.65
CA THR A 137 0.02 10.40 -1.21
C THR A 137 1.42 10.44 -1.79
N ILE A 138 2.42 10.26 -0.94
CA ILE A 138 3.84 10.28 -1.31
C ILE A 138 4.45 8.95 -0.93
N GLN A 139 5.14 8.31 -1.87
CA GLN A 139 5.85 7.06 -1.68
C GLN A 139 7.34 7.26 -1.96
N SER A 140 8.18 6.93 -0.98
CA SER A 140 9.62 7.18 -1.03
C SER A 140 10.41 5.99 -0.48
N PRO A 141 11.55 5.61 -1.09
CA PRO A 141 12.46 4.63 -0.51
C PRO A 141 13.24 5.19 0.70
N GLU A 142 13.19 6.51 0.91
CA GLU A 142 13.87 7.21 1.99
C GLU A 142 12.87 7.96 2.87
N GLN A 143 13.21 8.19 4.13
CA GLN A 143 12.37 8.96 5.04
C GLN A 143 12.35 10.44 4.62
N LEU A 144 11.16 10.99 4.46
CA LEU A 144 10.92 12.39 4.10
C LEU A 144 10.31 13.17 5.25
N THR A 145 10.57 14.47 5.25
CA THR A 145 9.92 15.47 6.09
C THR A 145 8.86 16.20 5.28
N ILE A 146 7.60 15.90 5.59
CA ILE A 146 6.44 16.51 4.95
C ILE A 146 5.89 17.63 5.84
N VAL A 147 5.60 18.79 5.25
CA VAL A 147 5.00 19.94 5.95
C VAL A 147 3.86 20.51 5.12
N VAL A 148 2.69 20.65 5.72
CA VAL A 148 1.58 21.44 5.16
C VAL A 148 1.58 22.81 5.84
N LYS A 149 1.42 23.88 5.07
CA LYS A 149 1.36 25.26 5.58
C LYS A 149 0.50 26.13 4.68
N GLU A 150 -0.04 27.21 5.25
CA GLU A 150 -0.76 28.24 4.50
C GLU A 150 0.18 28.98 3.55
N VAL A 151 -0.35 29.32 2.36
CA VAL A 151 0.34 30.19 1.42
C VAL A 151 0.09 31.63 1.83
N ASN A 152 1.08 32.25 2.47
CA ASN A 152 1.03 33.68 2.75
C ASN A 152 1.14 34.44 1.42
N GLU A 153 0.04 35.04 0.96
CA GLU A 153 0.07 35.99 -0.16
C GLU A 153 0.94 37.19 0.25
N ALA A 154 1.94 37.51 -0.58
CA ALA A 154 2.81 38.68 -0.42
C ALA A 154 2.24 39.91 -1.13
#